data_AF-A0A3C1UGI9-F1
#
_entry.id   AF-A0A3C1UGI9-F1
#
_cell.length_a   1.000
_cell.length_b   1.000
_cell.length_c   1.000
_cell.angle_alpha   90.00
_cell.angle_beta   90.00
_cell.angle_gamma   90.00
#
_symmetry.space_group_name_H-M   'P 1'
#
loop_
_entity.id
_entity.type
_entity.pdbx_description
1 polymer ?
#
loop_
_entity_poly.entity_id
_entity_poly.type
_entity_poly.pdbx_seq_one_letter_code
_entity_poly.pdbx_strand_id
1 'polypeptide(L)'
;VCSTRLMQRFVLKAYPQYAVEDAVPKEETEEKEEESEKTEQTVFIRLLNAMLDGGRSGVDVGIAIIPGVLIISTFVMMFTFGPAADGTYNGAAYQGVELLPWLANKIDFVFEWLFGFHDPHLVAFPITALGAVGAALGLIPGFVSHGWIDGNAIAVFTAIGMCWSGFLSTHTAMLDSIGYRDLTPKAIMAHFCGGLVAAVTAHWMFALYTLIAG
;
A
#
# COMPACT_ATOMS: atom_id res chain seq x y z
N VAL A 1 -5.53 5.75 -9.21
CA VAL A 1 -5.54 5.93 -10.70
C VAL A 1 -4.13 5.89 -11.31
N CYS A 2 -3.15 6.65 -10.81
CA CYS A 2 -1.80 6.66 -11.40
C CYS A 2 -1.12 5.28 -11.39
N SER A 3 -1.08 4.61 -10.23
CA SER A 3 -0.52 3.25 -10.13
C SER A 3 -1.22 2.27 -11.07
N THR A 4 -2.55 2.27 -11.11
CA THR A 4 -3.32 1.35 -11.96
C THR A 4 -3.06 1.58 -13.45
N ARG A 5 -2.97 2.83 -13.90
CA ARG A 5 -2.63 3.16 -15.31
C ARG A 5 -1.20 2.74 -15.67
N LEU A 6 -0.24 2.94 -14.77
CA LEU A 6 1.14 2.47 -14.96
C LEU A 6 1.17 0.93 -15.04
N MET A 7 0.46 0.24 -14.15
CA MET A 7 0.38 -1.21 -14.16
C MET A 7 -0.29 -1.75 -15.42
N GLN A 8 -1.40 -1.17 -15.87
CA GLN A 8 -2.02 -1.54 -17.14
C GLN A 8 -1.01 -1.46 -18.29
N ARG A 9 -0.23 -0.39 -18.37
CA ARG A 9 0.81 -0.24 -19.39
C ARG A 9 1.91 -1.31 -19.27
N PHE A 10 2.34 -1.63 -18.05
CA PHE A 10 3.36 -2.65 -17.80
C PHE A 10 2.88 -4.07 -18.10
N VAL A 11 1.63 -4.38 -17.75
CA VAL A 11 0.97 -5.65 -18.02
C VAL A 11 0.82 -5.83 -19.53
N LEU A 12 0.22 -4.87 -20.25
CA LEU A 12 0.04 -4.98 -21.70
C LEU A 12 1.37 -5.06 -22.48
N LYS A 13 2.44 -4.45 -21.95
CA LYS A 13 3.77 -4.57 -22.55
C LYS A 13 4.38 -5.96 -22.35
N ALA A 14 4.13 -6.60 -21.21
CA ALA A 14 4.67 -7.92 -20.89
C ALA A 14 3.79 -9.06 -21.46
N TYR A 15 2.48 -8.83 -21.50
CA TYR A 15 1.43 -9.78 -21.86
C TYR A 15 0.43 -9.09 -22.80
N PRO A 16 0.76 -8.94 -24.09
CA PRO A 16 -0.09 -8.25 -25.05
C PRO A 16 -1.46 -8.91 -25.26
N GLN A 17 -1.60 -10.20 -24.95
CA GLN A 17 -2.87 -10.92 -25.05
C GLN A 17 -3.99 -10.28 -24.21
N TYR A 18 -3.65 -9.69 -23.06
CA TYR A 18 -4.62 -9.00 -22.19
C TYR A 18 -5.21 -7.72 -22.79
N ALA A 19 -4.73 -7.27 -23.95
CA ALA A 19 -5.34 -6.15 -24.68
C ALA A 19 -6.70 -6.52 -25.30
N VAL A 20 -6.88 -7.80 -25.62
CA VAL A 20 -8.02 -8.31 -26.39
C VAL A 20 -8.72 -9.49 -25.73
N GLU A 21 -8.11 -10.08 -24.72
CA GLU A 21 -8.70 -11.14 -23.90
C GLU A 21 -9.89 -10.58 -23.11
N ASP A 22 -11.04 -11.23 -23.26
CA ASP A 22 -12.22 -10.95 -22.46
C ASP A 22 -11.95 -11.41 -21.02
N ALA A 23 -12.20 -10.54 -20.03
CA ALA A 23 -11.97 -10.85 -18.61
C ALA A 23 -12.82 -12.03 -18.11
N VAL A 24 -13.88 -12.37 -18.84
CA VAL A 24 -14.70 -13.57 -18.64
C VAL A 24 -14.76 -14.29 -19.99
N PRO A 25 -14.22 -15.51 -20.12
CA PRO A 25 -14.31 -16.28 -21.35
C PRO A 25 -15.77 -16.50 -21.74
N LYS A 26 -16.08 -16.39 -23.04
CA LYS A 26 -17.44 -16.60 -23.55
C LYS A 26 -17.97 -18.00 -23.25
N GLU A 27 -17.10 -19.01 -23.30
CA GLU A 27 -17.42 -20.40 -22.95
C GLU A 27 -17.86 -20.55 -21.49
N GLU A 28 -17.18 -19.89 -20.53
CA GLU A 28 -17.64 -19.86 -19.13
C GLU A 28 -18.93 -19.08 -18.93
N THR A 29 -19.23 -18.13 -19.84
CA THR A 29 -20.45 -17.33 -19.79
C THR A 29 -21.64 -18.15 -20.27
N GLU A 30 -21.47 -18.91 -21.36
CA GLU A 30 -22.47 -19.84 -21.90
C GLU A 30 -22.73 -21.01 -20.95
N GLU A 31 -21.68 -21.61 -20.35
CA GLU A 31 -21.84 -22.67 -19.34
C GLU A 31 -22.56 -22.16 -18.07
N LYS A 32 -22.25 -20.94 -17.60
CA LYS A 32 -22.96 -20.31 -16.48
C LYS A 32 -24.39 -19.93 -16.84
N GLU A 33 -24.67 -19.53 -18.08
CA GLU A 33 -26.03 -19.28 -18.56
C GLU A 33 -26.85 -20.58 -18.54
N GLU A 34 -26.30 -21.70 -19.05
CA GLU A 34 -26.95 -23.02 -19.00
C GLU A 34 -27.11 -23.58 -17.56
N GLU A 35 -26.17 -23.31 -16.66
CA GLU A 35 -26.27 -23.69 -15.24
C GLU A 35 -27.26 -22.79 -14.47
N SER A 36 -27.35 -21.50 -14.84
CA SER A 36 -28.33 -20.54 -14.31
C SER A 36 -29.75 -20.83 -14.78
N GLU A 37 -29.93 -21.37 -15.99
CA GLU A 37 -31.23 -21.86 -16.46
C GLU A 37 -31.71 -23.11 -15.69
N LYS A 38 -30.78 -23.88 -15.10
CA LYS A 38 -31.11 -25.08 -14.28
C LYS A 38 -31.31 -24.78 -12.80
N THR A 39 -30.87 -23.63 -12.31
CA THR A 39 -31.07 -23.20 -10.92
C THR A 39 -31.40 -21.70 -10.88
N GLU A 40 -32.68 -21.34 -10.73
CA GLU A 40 -33.08 -19.97 -10.38
C GLU A 40 -32.53 -19.61 -8.98
N GLN A 41 -31.24 -19.28 -8.90
CA GLN A 41 -30.66 -18.77 -7.67
C GLN A 41 -31.22 -17.37 -7.43
N THR A 42 -31.97 -17.23 -6.35
CA THR A 42 -32.45 -15.92 -5.91
C THR A 42 -31.27 -14.96 -5.74
N VAL A 43 -31.51 -13.65 -5.93
CA VAL A 43 -30.50 -12.59 -5.75
C VAL A 43 -29.78 -12.72 -4.40
N PHE A 44 -30.49 -13.17 -3.36
CA PHE A 44 -29.92 -13.42 -2.05
C PHE A 44 -28.87 -14.55 -2.05
N ILE A 45 -29.15 -15.68 -2.71
CA ILE A 45 -28.20 -16.80 -2.81
C ILE A 45 -26.98 -16.41 -3.64
N ARG A 46 -27.16 -15.65 -4.73
CA ARG A 46 -26.03 -15.13 -5.52
C ARG A 46 -25.11 -14.22 -4.70
N LEU A 47 -25.69 -13.33 -3.90
CA LEU A 47 -24.93 -12.48 -2.99
C LEU A 47 -24.18 -13.32 -1.95
N LEU A 48 -24.86 -14.28 -1.33
CA LEU A 48 -24.28 -15.14 -0.31
C LEU A 48 -23.12 -15.98 -0.86
N ASN A 49 -23.29 -16.56 -2.06
CA ASN A 49 -22.23 -17.30 -2.75
C ASN A 49 -21.04 -16.40 -3.07
N ALA A 50 -21.27 -15.22 -3.66
CA ALA A 50 -20.18 -14.27 -3.95
C ALA A 50 -19.40 -13.85 -2.69
N MET A 51 -20.09 -13.68 -1.56
CA MET A 51 -19.45 -13.37 -0.28
C MET A 51 -18.63 -14.55 0.27
N LEU A 52 -19.17 -15.77 0.21
CA LEU A 52 -18.47 -16.97 0.71
C LEU A 52 -17.27 -17.34 -0.17
N ASP A 53 -17.44 -17.31 -1.49
CA ASP A 53 -16.39 -17.61 -2.46
C ASP A 53 -15.28 -16.57 -2.38
N GLY A 54 -15.63 -15.27 -2.41
CA GLY A 54 -14.68 -14.19 -2.24
C GLY A 54 -13.98 -14.22 -0.88
N GLY A 55 -14.70 -14.58 0.18
CA GLY A 55 -14.14 -14.76 1.52
C GLY A 55 -13.13 -15.90 1.58
N ARG A 56 -13.46 -17.08 1.02
CA ARG A 56 -12.55 -18.22 0.95
C ARG A 56 -11.31 -17.91 0.13
N SER A 57 -11.47 -17.41 -1.10
CA SER A 57 -10.34 -17.05 -1.95
C SER A 57 -9.47 -15.96 -1.30
N GLY A 58 -10.09 -15.02 -0.60
CA GLY A 58 -9.39 -13.98 0.16
C GLY A 58 -8.54 -14.54 1.29
N VAL A 59 -9.03 -15.55 2.01
CA VAL A 59 -8.25 -16.25 3.06
C VAL A 59 -7.07 -17.00 2.45
N ASP A 60 -7.28 -17.73 1.36
CA ASP A 60 -6.22 -18.50 0.69
C ASP A 60 -5.10 -17.58 0.18
N VAL A 61 -5.46 -16.48 -0.49
CA VAL A 61 -4.52 -15.43 -0.91
C VAL A 61 -3.83 -14.79 0.30
N GLY A 62 -4.58 -14.53 1.37
CA GLY A 62 -4.04 -13.99 2.61
C GLY A 62 -2.96 -14.88 3.21
N ILE A 63 -3.21 -16.19 3.31
CA ILE A 63 -2.25 -17.18 3.81
C ILE A 63 -0.99 -17.20 2.94
N ALA A 64 -1.14 -17.13 1.62
CA ALA A 64 -0.01 -17.06 0.69
C ALA A 64 0.82 -15.77 0.86
N ILE A 65 0.20 -14.66 1.26
CA ILE A 65 0.85 -13.35 1.42
C ILE A 65 1.63 -13.22 2.74
N ILE A 66 1.18 -13.89 3.82
CA ILE A 66 1.74 -13.74 5.19
C ILE A 66 3.27 -13.84 5.23
N PRO A 67 3.94 -14.86 4.63
CA PRO A 67 5.39 -15.00 4.75
C PRO A 67 6.15 -13.80 4.18
N GLY A 68 5.73 -13.30 3.01
CA GLY A 68 6.35 -12.13 2.38
C GLY A 68 6.15 -10.86 3.21
N VAL A 69 4.96 -10.69 3.78
CA VAL A 69 4.65 -9.55 4.66
C VAL A 69 5.45 -9.57 5.93
N LEU A 70 5.57 -10.71 6.61
CA LEU A 70 6.34 -10.80 7.85
C LEU A 70 7.81 -10.46 7.63
N ILE A 71 8.45 -11.02 6.59
CA ILE A 71 9.87 -10.80 6.33
C ILE A 71 10.14 -9.34 5.96
N ILE A 72 9.40 -8.80 4.97
CA ILE A 72 9.65 -7.44 4.47
C ILE A 72 9.29 -6.39 5.52
N SER A 73 8.17 -6.56 6.23
CA SER A 73 7.79 -5.62 7.30
C SER A 73 8.80 -5.63 8.45
N THR A 74 9.37 -6.80 8.78
CA THR A 74 10.42 -6.88 9.81
C THR A 74 11.65 -6.08 9.41
N PHE A 75 12.14 -6.23 8.16
CA PHE A 75 13.26 -5.43 7.68
C PHE A 75 12.96 -3.93 7.67
N VAL A 76 11.79 -3.54 7.17
CA VAL A 76 11.38 -2.13 7.16
C VAL A 76 11.33 -1.57 8.59
N MET A 77 10.71 -2.28 9.54
CA MET A 77 10.67 -1.84 10.94
C MET A 77 12.05 -1.77 11.58
N MET A 78 12.91 -2.79 11.41
CA MET A 78 14.29 -2.78 11.91
C MET A 78 15.12 -1.65 11.31
N PHE A 79 14.90 -1.28 10.06
CA PHE A 79 15.61 -0.15 9.46
C PHE A 79 14.97 1.20 9.78
N THR A 80 13.74 1.23 10.30
CA THR A 80 13.04 2.47 10.62
C THR A 80 13.28 2.93 12.05
N PHE A 81 13.19 2.03 13.02
CA PHE A 81 13.33 2.40 14.43
C PHE A 81 14.78 2.45 14.88
N GLY A 82 15.07 3.13 15.99
CA GLY A 82 16.37 3.18 16.65
C GLY A 82 16.46 2.24 17.86
N PRO A 83 17.55 2.30 18.65
CA PRO A 83 17.66 1.60 19.93
C PRO A 83 16.66 2.17 20.96
N ALA A 84 16.55 1.53 22.13
CA ALA A 84 15.76 2.06 23.23
C ALA A 84 16.28 3.44 23.71
N ALA A 85 15.47 4.16 24.48
CA ALA A 85 15.80 5.51 24.96
C ALA A 85 17.09 5.60 25.79
N ASP A 86 17.49 4.50 26.43
CA ASP A 86 18.75 4.35 27.18
C ASP A 86 19.93 3.91 26.29
N GLY A 87 19.73 3.79 24.98
CA GLY A 87 20.70 3.29 24.00
C GLY A 87 20.81 1.77 23.96
N THR A 88 20.03 1.02 24.76
CA THR A 88 20.08 -0.44 24.77
C THR A 88 19.46 -1.00 23.49
N TYR A 89 20.16 -1.97 22.88
CA TYR A 89 19.66 -2.76 21.75
C TYR A 89 19.65 -4.24 22.14
N ASN A 90 18.49 -4.74 22.57
CA ASN A 90 18.31 -6.11 23.06
C ASN A 90 17.34 -6.94 22.21
N GLY A 91 16.88 -6.39 21.08
CA GLY A 91 15.92 -7.05 20.18
C GLY A 91 14.47 -6.97 20.67
N ALA A 92 14.15 -6.04 21.57
CA ALA A 92 12.76 -5.78 21.94
C ALA A 92 11.96 -5.25 20.75
N ALA A 93 10.63 -5.34 20.84
CA ALA A 93 9.73 -4.82 19.83
C ALA A 93 10.00 -3.33 19.56
N TYR A 94 9.89 -2.93 18.29
CA TYR A 94 10.14 -1.56 17.82
C TYR A 94 11.57 -1.03 18.06
N GLN A 95 12.55 -1.90 18.22
CA GLN A 95 13.97 -1.53 18.13
C GLN A 95 14.48 -1.71 16.70
N GLY A 96 15.44 -0.87 16.30
CA GLY A 96 16.11 -0.96 15.02
C GLY A 96 17.43 -0.18 14.95
N VAL A 97 17.91 0.02 13.73
CA VAL A 97 19.21 0.65 13.41
C VAL A 97 19.06 2.04 12.78
N GLU A 98 17.85 2.56 12.64
CA GLU A 98 17.54 3.91 12.16
C GLU A 98 18.13 4.25 10.78
N LEU A 99 18.36 3.24 9.95
CA LEU A 99 18.97 3.41 8.63
C LEU A 99 18.10 4.24 7.68
N LEU A 100 16.79 3.98 7.63
CA LEU A 100 15.88 4.68 6.72
C LEU A 100 15.67 6.14 7.13
N PRO A 101 15.43 6.50 8.41
CA PRO A 101 15.44 7.90 8.83
C PRO A 101 16.78 8.59 8.56
N TRP A 102 17.91 7.92 8.81
CA TRP A 102 19.22 8.48 8.51
C TRP A 102 19.41 8.80 7.02
N LEU A 103 18.94 7.92 6.12
CA LEU A 103 18.94 8.18 4.68
C LEU A 103 17.99 9.31 4.31
N ALA A 104 16.82 9.37 4.93
CA ALA A 104 15.80 10.36 4.61
C ALA A 104 16.19 11.77 5.06
N ASN A 105 16.85 11.90 6.22
CA ASN A 105 17.41 13.17 6.69
C ASN A 105 18.41 13.79 5.70
N LYS A 106 19.08 12.98 4.85
CA LYS A 106 20.00 13.51 3.81
C LYS A 106 19.26 14.16 2.64
N ILE A 107 17.98 13.87 2.48
CA ILE A 107 17.14 14.37 1.38
C ILE A 107 15.89 15.06 1.94
N ASP A 108 15.94 15.55 3.18
CA ASP A 108 14.77 16.10 3.88
C ASP A 108 14.12 17.29 3.14
N PHE A 109 14.94 18.08 2.46
CA PHE A 109 14.47 19.16 1.58
C PHE A 109 13.48 18.69 0.50
N VAL A 110 13.57 17.43 0.06
CA VAL A 110 12.64 16.83 -0.90
C VAL A 110 11.29 16.55 -0.23
N PHE A 111 11.30 16.08 1.02
CA PHE A 111 10.08 15.80 1.78
C PHE A 111 9.37 17.09 2.19
N GLU A 112 10.13 18.12 2.59
CA GLU A 112 9.58 19.46 2.81
C GLU A 112 8.93 20.01 1.53
N TRP A 113 9.63 19.96 0.39
CA TRP A 113 9.10 20.50 -0.87
C TRP A 113 7.93 19.69 -1.46
N LEU A 114 7.97 18.36 -1.38
CA LEU A 114 6.92 17.50 -1.95
C LEU A 114 5.70 17.39 -1.05
N PHE A 115 5.90 17.33 0.26
CA PHE A 115 4.87 16.94 1.23
C PHE A 115 4.57 18.03 2.27
N GLY A 116 5.36 19.09 2.36
CA GLY A 116 5.18 20.16 3.35
C GLY A 116 5.44 19.70 4.78
N PHE A 117 6.39 18.77 4.98
CA PHE A 117 6.79 18.35 6.32
C PHE A 117 7.79 19.35 6.88
N HIS A 118 7.38 20.05 7.95
CA HIS A 118 8.23 21.01 8.64
C HIS A 118 9.00 20.40 9.83
N ASP A 119 8.65 19.16 10.23
CA ASP A 119 9.34 18.41 11.27
C ASP A 119 9.92 17.10 10.67
N PRO A 120 11.23 16.83 10.85
CA PRO A 120 11.90 15.68 10.23
C PRO A 120 11.37 14.33 10.74
N HIS A 121 10.76 14.27 11.93
CA HIS A 121 10.19 13.03 12.46
C HIS A 121 8.98 12.54 11.64
N LEU A 122 8.30 13.44 10.92
CA LEU A 122 7.15 13.09 10.08
C LEU A 122 7.52 12.14 8.93
N VAL A 123 8.79 12.13 8.51
CA VAL A 123 9.29 11.27 7.45
C VAL A 123 9.27 9.78 7.85
N ALA A 124 9.25 9.47 9.15
CA ALA A 124 9.16 8.09 9.63
C ALA A 124 7.84 7.40 9.22
N PHE A 125 6.75 8.15 9.06
CA PHE A 125 5.46 7.56 8.65
C PHE A 125 5.49 7.02 7.21
N PRO A 126 5.83 7.81 6.17
CA PRO A 126 5.94 7.30 4.81
C PRO A 126 6.88 6.10 4.67
N ILE A 127 8.01 6.14 5.38
CA ILE A 127 9.01 5.05 5.38
C ILE A 127 8.39 3.76 5.94
N THR A 128 7.76 3.85 7.11
CA THR A 128 7.13 2.68 7.75
C THR A 128 5.99 2.12 6.89
N ALA A 129 5.23 3.02 6.26
CA ALA A 129 4.09 2.66 5.41
C ALA A 129 4.50 1.83 4.17
N LEU A 130 5.74 1.94 3.69
CA LEU A 130 6.27 1.10 2.60
C LEU A 130 6.18 -0.40 2.91
N GLY A 131 6.41 -0.77 4.18
CA GLY A 131 6.38 -2.15 4.67
C GLY A 131 5.05 -2.53 5.31
N ALA A 132 4.53 -1.67 6.19
CA ALA A 132 3.28 -1.90 6.91
C ALA A 132 2.62 -0.59 7.36
N VAL A 133 1.48 -0.22 6.75
CA VAL A 133 0.72 0.98 7.16
C VAL A 133 0.13 0.86 8.56
N GLY A 134 -0.24 -0.35 9.00
CA GLY A 134 -0.75 -0.55 10.37
C GLY A 134 0.28 -0.14 11.44
N ALA A 135 1.55 -0.46 11.22
CA ALA A 135 2.63 -0.02 12.11
C ALA A 135 2.88 1.49 11.99
N ALA A 136 2.79 2.06 10.79
CA ALA A 136 2.91 3.50 10.56
C ALA A 136 1.82 4.30 11.30
N LEU A 137 0.58 3.81 11.30
CA LEU A 137 -0.54 4.41 12.04
C LEU A 137 -0.27 4.43 13.56
N GLY A 138 0.47 3.45 14.08
CA GLY A 138 0.92 3.41 15.47
C GLY A 138 1.84 4.57 15.87
N LEU A 139 2.46 5.28 14.92
CA LEU A 139 3.31 6.44 15.17
C LEU A 139 2.49 7.72 15.40
N ILE A 140 1.27 7.79 14.86
CA ILE A 140 0.44 9.00 14.89
C ILE A 140 0.19 9.50 16.32
N PRO A 141 -0.19 8.66 17.31
CA PRO A 141 -0.38 9.13 18.68
C PRO A 141 0.87 9.82 19.27
N GLY A 142 2.06 9.30 18.97
CA GLY A 142 3.33 9.90 19.38
C GLY A 142 3.54 11.28 18.76
N PHE A 143 3.32 11.40 17.45
CA PHE A 143 3.45 12.66 16.72
C PHE A 143 2.47 13.73 17.21
N VAL A 144 1.23 13.33 17.52
CA VAL A 144 0.23 14.22 18.14
C VAL A 144 0.70 14.69 19.51
N SER A 145 1.20 13.78 20.35
CA SER A 145 1.62 14.11 21.72
C SER A 145 2.80 15.09 21.77
N HIS A 146 3.69 15.03 20.78
CA HIS A 146 4.84 15.92 20.65
C HIS A 146 4.53 17.21 19.87
N GLY A 147 3.34 17.32 19.27
CA GLY A 147 2.95 18.49 18.47
C GLY A 147 3.64 18.58 17.11
N TRP A 148 4.17 17.47 16.58
CA TRP A 148 4.85 17.44 15.28
C TRP A 148 3.88 17.43 14.10
N ILE A 149 2.67 16.90 14.29
CA ILE A 149 1.71 16.70 13.21
C ILE A 149 0.74 17.88 13.08
N ASP A 150 0.52 18.33 11.86
CA ASP A 150 -0.47 19.35 11.50
C ASP A 150 -1.52 18.81 10.51
N GLY A 151 -2.45 19.67 10.08
CA GLY A 151 -3.51 19.27 9.14
C GLY A 151 -2.97 18.83 7.77
N ASN A 152 -1.86 19.41 7.32
CA ASN A 152 -1.20 19.04 6.08
C ASN A 152 -0.60 17.63 6.18
N ALA A 153 0.13 17.36 7.26
CA ALA A 153 0.73 16.06 7.52
C ALA A 153 -0.33 14.96 7.59
N ILE A 154 -1.48 15.21 8.24
CA ILE A 154 -2.60 14.25 8.27
C ILE A 154 -3.13 13.97 6.85
N ALA A 155 -3.33 15.00 6.04
CA ALA A 155 -3.80 14.84 4.66
C ALA A 155 -2.82 13.99 3.84
N VAL A 156 -1.52 14.29 3.93
CA VAL A 156 -0.46 13.54 3.23
C VAL A 156 -0.34 12.11 3.75
N PHE A 157 -0.33 11.89 5.07
CA PHE A 157 -0.28 10.56 5.67
C PHE A 157 -1.46 9.70 5.25
N THR A 158 -2.64 10.29 5.14
CA THR A 158 -3.84 9.59 4.66
C THR A 158 -3.66 9.13 3.21
N ALA A 159 -3.17 10.01 2.33
CA ALA A 159 -2.93 9.69 0.93
C ALA A 159 -1.81 8.65 0.74
N ILE A 160 -0.68 8.83 1.42
CA ILE A 160 0.46 7.90 1.41
C ILE A 160 0.04 6.57 1.99
N GLY A 161 -0.61 6.56 3.16
CA GLY A 161 -1.05 5.33 3.84
C GLY A 161 -1.93 4.48 2.94
N MET A 162 -2.88 5.10 2.22
CA MET A 162 -3.73 4.38 1.27
C MET A 162 -2.97 3.84 0.06
N CYS A 163 -2.02 4.60 -0.49
CA CYS A 163 -1.32 4.20 -1.71
C CYS A 163 -0.13 3.27 -1.46
N TRP A 164 0.55 3.42 -0.33
CA TRP A 164 1.76 2.66 0.01
C TRP A 164 1.52 1.51 0.97
N SER A 165 0.30 1.34 1.52
CA SER A 165 -0.20 0.26 2.38
C SER A 165 0.56 -1.09 2.42
N GLY A 166 1.82 -1.10 2.86
CA GLY A 166 2.71 -2.26 2.75
C GLY A 166 2.93 -2.76 1.31
N PHE A 167 2.97 -1.89 0.30
CA PHE A 167 2.99 -2.31 -1.10
C PHE A 167 4.24 -3.15 -1.46
N LEU A 168 5.37 -2.96 -0.76
CA LEU A 168 6.56 -3.79 -0.96
C LEU A 168 6.31 -5.26 -0.59
N SER A 169 5.54 -5.49 0.47
CA SER A 169 5.25 -6.82 0.94
C SER A 169 4.08 -7.47 0.22
N THR A 170 2.97 -6.74 0.09
CA THR A 170 1.72 -7.25 -0.47
C THR A 170 1.85 -7.61 -1.94
N HIS A 171 2.42 -6.74 -2.79
CA HIS A 171 2.55 -7.04 -4.21
C HIS A 171 3.54 -8.16 -4.50
N THR A 172 4.65 -8.22 -3.77
CA THR A 172 5.64 -9.29 -3.96
C THR A 172 5.02 -10.65 -3.74
N ALA A 173 4.31 -10.83 -2.61
CA ALA A 173 3.71 -12.11 -2.28
C ALA A 173 2.45 -12.41 -3.11
N MET A 174 1.62 -11.39 -3.38
CA MET A 174 0.44 -11.54 -4.23
C MET A 174 0.82 -11.98 -5.65
N LEU A 175 1.75 -11.28 -6.31
CA LEU A 175 2.15 -11.61 -7.68
C LEU A 175 2.85 -12.97 -7.78
N ASP A 176 3.59 -13.38 -6.75
CA ASP A 176 4.14 -14.74 -6.66
C ASP A 176 3.01 -15.79 -6.61
N SER A 177 1.98 -15.56 -5.79
CA SER A 177 0.86 -16.50 -5.63
C SER A 177 0.01 -16.70 -6.90
N ILE A 178 -0.10 -15.68 -7.76
CA ILE A 178 -0.83 -15.77 -9.03
C ILE A 178 0.08 -16.05 -10.24
N GLY A 179 1.37 -16.34 -10.02
CA GLY A 179 2.31 -16.75 -11.07
C GLY A 179 2.92 -15.62 -11.92
N TYR A 180 2.80 -14.36 -11.51
CA TYR A 180 3.29 -13.16 -12.23
C TYR A 180 4.48 -12.49 -11.52
N ARG A 181 5.40 -13.28 -10.97
CA ARG A 181 6.52 -12.78 -10.18
C ARG A 181 7.44 -11.80 -10.93
N ASP A 182 7.52 -11.92 -12.25
CA ASP A 182 8.27 -11.01 -13.12
C ASP A 182 7.67 -9.58 -13.17
N LEU A 183 6.39 -9.42 -12.81
CA LEU A 183 5.73 -8.13 -12.69
C LEU A 183 6.01 -7.43 -11.35
N THR A 184 6.59 -8.12 -10.36
CA THR A 184 6.82 -7.56 -9.01
C THR A 184 7.60 -6.25 -9.02
N PRO A 185 8.75 -6.12 -9.72
CA PRO A 185 9.49 -4.85 -9.76
C PRO A 185 8.68 -3.72 -10.41
N LYS A 186 7.87 -4.04 -11.43
CA LYS A 186 7.00 -3.09 -12.13
C LYS A 186 5.87 -2.61 -11.21
N ALA A 187 5.29 -3.52 -10.42
CA ALA A 187 4.26 -3.21 -9.43
C ALA A 187 4.78 -2.32 -8.30
N ILE A 188 5.96 -2.64 -7.76
CA ILE A 188 6.64 -1.83 -6.76
C ILE A 188 6.85 -0.41 -7.29
N MET A 189 7.40 -0.26 -8.49
CA MET A 189 7.64 1.05 -9.08
C MET A 189 6.34 1.82 -9.34
N ALA A 190 5.30 1.17 -9.87
CA ALA A 190 4.01 1.82 -10.13
C ALA A 190 3.34 2.34 -8.85
N HIS A 191 3.39 1.57 -7.76
CA HIS A 191 2.81 1.95 -6.47
C HIS A 191 3.66 3.02 -5.77
N PHE A 192 4.98 2.93 -5.87
CA PHE A 192 5.88 3.98 -5.42
C PHE A 192 5.52 5.33 -6.07
N CYS A 193 5.48 5.39 -7.41
CA CYS A 193 5.08 6.60 -8.14
C CYS A 193 3.64 7.02 -7.83
N GLY A 194 2.72 6.06 -7.72
CA GLY A 194 1.32 6.32 -7.38
C GLY A 194 1.16 7.03 -6.04
N GLY A 195 1.88 6.57 -5.01
CA GLY A 195 1.84 7.22 -3.69
C GLY A 195 2.56 8.56 -3.67
N LEU A 196 3.64 8.76 -4.42
CA LEU A 196 4.25 10.10 -4.59
C LEU A 196 3.23 11.10 -5.16
N VAL A 197 2.53 10.72 -6.24
CA VAL A 197 1.51 11.58 -6.84
C VAL A 197 0.37 11.83 -5.85
N ALA A 198 -0.09 10.80 -5.13
CA ALA A 198 -1.16 10.95 -4.14
C ALA A 198 -0.77 11.91 -3.01
N ALA A 199 0.45 11.78 -2.48
CA ALA A 199 1.00 12.62 -1.42
C ALA A 199 1.10 14.09 -1.84
N VAL A 200 1.72 14.34 -3.00
CA VAL A 200 1.85 15.68 -3.56
C VAL A 200 0.48 16.29 -3.82
N THR A 201 -0.44 15.51 -4.41
CA THR A 201 -1.81 15.99 -4.65
C THR A 201 -2.53 16.33 -3.35
N ALA A 202 -2.38 15.51 -2.30
CA ALA A 202 -2.97 15.78 -0.98
C ALA A 202 -2.40 17.05 -0.35
N HIS A 203 -1.08 17.25 -0.40
CA HIS A 203 -0.41 18.45 0.07
C HIS A 203 -0.98 19.72 -0.61
N TRP A 204 -1.02 19.72 -1.95
CA TRP A 204 -1.52 20.87 -2.70
C TRP A 204 -3.03 21.09 -2.56
N MET A 205 -3.83 20.03 -2.48
CA MET A 205 -5.27 20.15 -2.22
C MET A 205 -5.52 20.73 -0.83
N PHE A 206 -4.77 20.31 0.19
CA PHE A 206 -4.87 20.87 1.52
C PHE A 206 -4.45 22.34 1.55
N ALA A 207 -3.32 22.68 0.91
CA ALA A 207 -2.86 24.06 0.78
C ALA A 207 -3.89 24.95 0.06
N LEU A 208 -4.51 24.46 -1.02
CA LEU A 208 -5.58 25.20 -1.71
C LEU A 208 -6.81 25.36 -0.83
N TYR A 209 -7.20 24.32 -0.10
CA TYR A 209 -8.32 24.38 0.82
C TYR A 209 -8.09 25.41 1.92
N THR A 210 -6.91 25.43 2.56
CA THR A 210 -6.60 26.41 3.61
C THR A 210 -6.51 27.84 3.08
N LEU A 211 -6.12 28.04 1.82
CA LEU A 211 -6.14 29.35 1.17
C LEU A 211 -7.55 29.87 0.85
N ILE A 212 -8.51 28.99 0.58
CA ILE A 212 -9.89 29.36 0.22
C ILE A 212 -10.79 29.45 1.45
N ALA A 213 -10.60 28.55 2.42
CA ALA A 213 -11.46 28.40 3.59
C ALA A 213 -10.90 29.07 4.86
N GLY A 214 -9.63 29.50 4.84
CA GLY A 214 -8.99 30.29 5.90
C GLY A 214 -9.14 31.79 5.66
#